data_AF-A0A1B6JK47-F1
#
_entry.id   AF-A0A1B6JK47-F1
#
_cell.length_a   1.000
_cell.length_b   1.000
_cell.length_c   1.000
_cell.angle_alpha   90.00
_cell.angle_beta   90.00
_cell.angle_gamma   90.00
#
_symmetry.space_group_name_H-M   'P 1'
#
loop_
_entity.id
_entity.type
_entity.pdbx_description
1 polymer ?
#
loop_
_entity_poly.entity_id
_entity_poly.type
_entity_poly.pdbx_seq_one_letter_code
_entity_poly.pdbx_strand_id
1 'polypeptide(L)'
;VGCLRASKRRASRGNTYRPRPSVALIMQYIDDMHHVFSKHGDPRTNNWLLMSSPFPTLAICLSYVYLVKVLGPRLMENRKPFELRNALIAYNLFQVIFSAWLFYE
;
A
#
# COMPACT_ATOMS: atom_id res chain seq x y z
N VAL A 1 32.09 -46.03 12.10
CA VAL A 1 30.94 -45.38 11.40
C VAL A 1 30.20 -44.33 12.27
N GLY A 2 30.63 -44.03 13.51
CA GLY A 2 29.85 -43.18 14.43
C GLY A 2 30.15 -41.67 14.46
N CYS A 3 31.30 -41.18 13.95
CA CYS A 3 31.73 -39.79 14.24
C CYS A 3 31.36 -38.76 13.16
N LEU A 4 31.03 -39.19 11.93
CA LEU A 4 30.73 -38.29 10.81
C LEU A 4 29.27 -37.80 10.73
N ARG A 5 28.37 -38.32 11.58
CA ARG A 5 26.96 -37.86 11.64
C ARG A 5 26.71 -36.70 12.61
N ALA A 6 27.69 -36.30 13.41
CA ALA A 6 27.54 -35.18 14.34
C ALA A 6 27.72 -33.79 13.70
N SER A 7 28.41 -33.71 12.55
CA SER A 7 28.67 -32.42 11.88
C SER A 7 27.51 -31.97 10.97
N LYS A 8 26.66 -32.89 10.50
CA LYS A 8 25.59 -32.56 9.53
C LYS A 8 24.30 -31.99 10.14
N ARG A 9 24.29 -31.72 11.45
CA ARG A 9 23.23 -30.94 12.13
C ARG A 9 23.61 -29.46 12.32
N ARG A 10 24.64 -28.97 11.62
CA ARG A 10 25.15 -27.59 11.77
C ARG A 10 24.89 -26.66 10.57
N ALA A 11 24.17 -27.09 9.53
CA ALA A 11 24.04 -26.31 8.29
C ALA A 11 22.61 -26.29 7.71
N SER A 12 21.58 -26.28 8.57
CA SER A 12 20.19 -26.10 8.12
C SER A 12 19.34 -25.29 9.10
N ARG A 13 19.97 -24.38 9.86
CA ARG A 13 19.24 -23.29 10.51
C ARG A 13 19.37 -22.07 9.61
N GLY A 14 18.48 -22.00 8.63
CA GLY A 14 18.27 -20.78 7.87
C GLY A 14 17.98 -19.64 8.85
N ASN A 15 18.73 -18.56 8.69
CA ASN A 15 18.29 -17.20 8.98
C ASN A 15 17.43 -17.03 10.26
N THR A 16 17.98 -17.32 11.44
CA THR A 16 17.32 -16.93 12.71
C THR A 16 17.49 -15.44 12.95
N TYR A 17 16.71 -14.61 12.26
CA TYR A 17 16.35 -13.30 12.79
C TYR A 17 15.51 -13.58 14.06
N ARG A 18 16.10 -13.38 15.24
CA ARG A 18 15.33 -13.24 16.49
C ARG A 18 14.95 -11.77 16.61
N PRO A 19 13.74 -11.35 16.17
CA PRO A 19 13.29 -9.98 16.36
C PRO A 19 13.32 -9.62 17.85
N ARG A 20 13.74 -8.39 18.19
CA ARG A 20 13.56 -7.85 19.55
C ARG A 20 12.07 -7.93 19.93
N PRO A 21 11.70 -8.10 21.21
CA PRO A 21 10.31 -8.32 21.59
C PRO A 21 9.33 -7.26 21.04
N SER A 22 9.79 -6.01 20.88
CA SER A 22 9.02 -4.94 20.24
C SER A 22 8.77 -5.16 18.74
N VAL A 23 9.77 -5.57 17.97
CA VAL A 23 9.62 -5.82 16.53
C VAL A 23 8.99 -7.18 16.24
N ALA A 24 8.99 -8.11 17.20
CA ALA A 24 8.32 -9.40 17.07
C ALA A 24 6.80 -9.24 16.94
N LEU A 25 6.20 -8.36 17.75
CA LEU A 25 4.77 -8.05 17.69
C LEU A 25 4.38 -7.39 16.36
N ILE A 26 5.21 -6.47 15.87
CA ILE A 26 4.96 -5.76 14.61
C ILE A 26 5.02 -6.73 13.43
N MET A 27 6.02 -7.62 13.40
CA MET A 27 6.14 -8.63 12.33
C MET A 27 4.98 -9.63 12.38
N GLN A 28 4.55 -10.07 13.57
CA GLN A 28 3.37 -10.92 13.72
C GLN A 28 2.09 -10.26 13.18
N TYR A 29 1.90 -8.97 13.44
CA TYR A 29 0.75 -8.23 12.92
C TYR A 29 0.80 -8.06 11.39
N ILE A 30 1.97 -7.75 10.84
CA ILE A 30 2.17 -7.60 9.39
C ILE A 30 1.96 -8.93 8.67
N ASP A 31 2.51 -10.03 9.20
CA ASP A 31 2.37 -11.37 8.63
C ASP A 31 0.91 -11.84 8.64
N ASP A 32 0.18 -11.56 9.73
CA ASP A 32 -1.25 -11.88 9.83
C ASP A 32 -2.08 -11.09 8.80
N MET A 33 -1.81 -9.79 8.66
CA MET A 33 -2.43 -8.95 7.62
C MET A 33 -2.12 -9.48 6.22
N HIS A 34 -0.86 -9.81 5.92
CA HIS A 34 -0.50 -10.36 4.61
C HIS A 34 -1.16 -11.71 4.33
N HIS A 35 -1.28 -12.57 5.34
CA HIS A 35 -1.92 -13.87 5.18
C HIS A 35 -3.42 -13.75 4.89
N VAL A 36 -4.14 -12.84 5.57
CA VAL A 36 -5.57 -12.60 5.32
C VAL A 36 -5.81 -12.07 3.90
N PHE A 37 -5.00 -11.11 3.46
CA PHE A 37 -5.11 -10.54 2.11
C PHE A 37 -4.70 -11.53 1.03
N SER A 38 -3.61 -12.27 1.22
CA SER A 38 -3.17 -13.27 0.25
C SER A 38 -4.13 -14.46 0.13
N LYS A 39 -4.90 -14.76 1.18
CA LYS A 39 -5.86 -15.88 1.17
C LYS A 39 -7.17 -15.55 0.47
N HIS A 40 -7.59 -14.28 0.48
CA HIS A 40 -8.86 -13.84 -0.12
C HIS A 40 -8.69 -13.06 -1.43
N GLY A 41 -7.48 -12.61 -1.75
CA GLY A 41 -7.18 -11.88 -2.98
C GLY A 41 -7.10 -12.80 -4.21
N ASP A 42 -7.68 -12.34 -5.33
CA ASP A 42 -7.54 -13.02 -6.61
C ASP A 42 -6.06 -12.97 -7.07
N PRO A 43 -5.39 -14.11 -7.30
CA PRO A 43 -3.98 -14.16 -7.71
C PRO A 43 -3.66 -13.36 -8.98
N ARG A 44 -4.66 -13.08 -9.84
CA ARG A 44 -4.45 -12.27 -11.06
C ARG A 44 -4.21 -10.79 -10.78
N THR A 45 -4.70 -10.29 -9.66
CA THR A 45 -4.62 -8.87 -9.26
C THR A 45 -3.49 -8.56 -8.29
N ASN A 46 -2.79 -9.58 -7.80
CA ASN A 46 -1.78 -9.45 -6.74
C ASN A 46 -0.56 -8.60 -7.17
N ASN A 47 -0.30 -8.51 -8.47
CA ASN A 47 0.81 -7.71 -9.02
C ASN A 47 0.42 -6.25 -9.31
N TRP A 48 -0.83 -5.84 -9.06
CA TRP A 48 -1.25 -4.47 -9.31
C TRP A 48 -0.69 -3.53 -8.25
N LEU A 49 -0.29 -2.35 -8.71
CA LEU A 49 0.11 -1.26 -7.84
C LEU A 49 -1.03 -0.99 -6.84
N LEU A 50 -0.69 -0.93 -5.54
CA LEU A 50 -1.61 -0.77 -4.40
C LEU A 50 -2.37 -2.01 -3.92
N MET A 51 -2.24 -3.18 -4.56
CA MET A 51 -2.96 -4.41 -4.17
C MET A 51 -2.13 -5.35 -3.27
N SER A 52 -0.84 -5.08 -3.08
CA SER A 52 0.08 -5.95 -2.33
C SER A 52 -0.11 -5.87 -0.81
N SER A 53 -0.56 -4.72 -0.29
CA SER A 53 -0.95 -4.58 1.11
C SER A 53 -1.88 -3.38 1.31
N PRO A 54 -2.68 -3.34 2.39
CA PRO A 54 -3.56 -2.21 2.70
C PRO A 54 -2.80 -0.97 3.24
N PHE A 55 -1.52 -1.10 3.57
CA PHE A 55 -0.72 0.00 4.08
C PHE A 55 -0.48 1.13 3.06
N PRO A 56 -0.06 0.87 1.81
CA PRO A 56 0.11 1.92 0.81
C PRO A 56 -1.20 2.64 0.48
N THR A 57 -2.33 1.94 0.41
CA THR A 57 -3.65 2.56 0.17
C THR A 57 -4.06 3.46 1.34
N LEU A 58 -3.91 3.00 2.58
CA LEU A 58 -4.17 3.81 3.77
C LEU A 58 -3.25 5.02 3.85
N ALA A 59 -1.96 4.88 3.51
CA ALA A 59 -1.02 5.99 3.49
C ALA A 59 -1.46 7.08 2.50
N ILE A 60 -1.89 6.70 1.29
CA ILE A 60 -2.41 7.65 0.30
C ILE A 60 -3.66 8.35 0.83
N CYS A 61 -4.64 7.62 1.36
CA CYS A 61 -5.86 8.20 1.92
C CYS A 61 -5.56 9.20 3.05
N LEU A 62 -4.69 8.83 4.01
CA LEU A 62 -4.30 9.70 5.11
C LEU A 62 -3.57 10.95 4.61
N SER A 63 -2.64 10.77 3.67
CA SER A 63 -1.92 11.89 3.06
C SER A 63 -2.87 12.85 2.34
N TYR A 64 -3.85 12.34 1.58
CA TYR A 64 -4.86 13.14 0.90
C TYR A 64 -5.68 13.98 1.90
N VAL A 65 -6.19 13.36 2.96
CA VAL A 65 -6.97 14.06 3.99
C VAL A 65 -6.14 15.14 4.68
N TYR A 66 -4.87 14.84 4.99
CA TYR A 66 -3.95 15.81 5.58
C TYR A 66 -3.71 17.01 4.65
N LEU A 67 -3.41 16.75 3.37
CA LEU A 67 -3.18 17.79 2.39
C LEU A 67 -4.41 18.66 2.18
N VAL A 68 -5.61 18.07 2.06
CA VAL A 68 -6.85 18.82 1.82
C VAL A 68 -7.31 19.60 3.04
N LYS A 69 -7.25 19.03 4.25
CA LYS A 69 -7.77 19.69 5.46
C LYS A 69 -6.78 20.62 6.13
N VAL A 70 -5.49 20.33 6.08
CA VAL A 70 -4.47 21.11 6.80
C VAL A 70 -3.73 22.02 5.83
N LEU A 71 -3.15 21.45 4.78
CA LEU A 71 -2.31 22.23 3.87
C LEU A 71 -3.13 23.15 2.96
N GLY A 72 -4.29 22.68 2.49
CA GLY A 72 -5.20 23.43 1.62
C GLY A 72 -5.63 24.78 2.21
N PRO A 73 -6.30 24.81 3.38
CA PRO A 73 -6.77 26.06 3.99
C PRO A 73 -5.62 27.01 4.35
N ARG A 74 -4.49 26.46 4.84
CA ARG A 74 -3.30 27.25 5.18
C ARG A 74 -2.69 27.96 3.96
N LEU A 75 -2.71 27.33 2.79
CA LEU A 75 -2.24 27.95 1.55
C LEU A 75 -3.25 28.94 0.96
N MET A 76 -4.55 28.72 1.19
CA MET A 76 -5.64 29.57 0.69
C MET A 76 -5.94 30.80 1.56
N GLU A 77 -5.44 30.86 2.79
CA GLU A 77 -5.70 31.98 3.72
C GLU A 77 -5.21 33.34 3.20
N ASN A 78 -4.14 33.37 2.42
CA ASN A 78 -3.50 34.61 1.94
C ASN A 78 -3.60 34.80 0.40
N ARG A 79 -4.46 34.05 -0.30
CA ARG A 79 -4.55 34.07 -1.77
C ARG A 79 -6.01 34.15 -2.22
N LYS A 80 -6.27 34.92 -3.27
CA LYS A 80 -7.59 34.97 -3.92
C LYS A 80 -7.94 33.58 -4.50
N PRO A 81 -9.24 33.20 -4.53
CA PRO A 81 -9.66 31.91 -5.05
C PRO A 81 -9.16 31.71 -6.49
N PHE A 82 -8.62 30.53 -6.76
CA PHE A 82 -8.14 30.18 -8.09
C PHE A 82 -9.33 29.95 -9.03
N GLU A 83 -9.35 30.63 -10.17
CA GLU A 83 -10.33 30.41 -11.25
C GLU A 83 -9.99 29.10 -12.00
N LEU A 84 -10.42 27.97 -11.44
CA LEU A 84 -10.16 26.63 -11.97
C LEU A 84 -11.21 26.19 -13.01
N ARG A 85 -12.02 27.10 -13.55
CA ARG A 85 -13.16 26.78 -14.44
C ARG A 85 -12.76 25.91 -15.62
N ASN A 86 -11.68 26.26 -16.33
CA ASN A 86 -11.22 25.48 -17.48
C ASN A 86 -10.67 24.10 -17.07
N ALA A 87 -9.97 24.02 -15.93
CA ALA A 87 -9.49 22.75 -15.39
C ALA A 87 -10.66 21.83 -14.99
N LEU A 88 -11.73 22.40 -14.42
CA LEU A 88 -12.92 21.67 -14.03
C LEU A 88 -13.71 21.14 -15.24
N ILE A 89 -13.80 21.93 -16.32
CA ILE A 89 -14.42 21.50 -17.58
C ILE A 89 -13.59 20.37 -18.20
N ALA A 90 -12.27 20.51 -18.29
CA ALA A 90 -11.39 19.49 -18.83
C ALA A 90 -11.44 18.19 -18.01
N TYR A 91 -11.46 18.30 -16.68
CA TYR A 91 -11.58 17.16 -15.77
C TYR A 91 -12.89 16.39 -15.99
N ASN A 92 -14.03 17.08 -16.04
CA ASN A 92 -15.33 16.44 -16.28
C ASN A 92 -15.40 15.77 -17.66
N LEU A 93 -14.84 16.41 -18.69
CA LEU A 93 -14.79 15.83 -20.04
C LEU A 93 -13.93 14.56 -20.06
N PHE A 94 -12.75 14.58 -19.43
CA PHE A 94 -11.91 13.40 -19.27
C PHE A 94 -12.64 12.27 -18.52
N GLN A 95 -13.36 12.61 -17.45
CA GLN A 95 -14.11 11.63 -16.66
C GLN A 95 -15.20 10.94 -17.50
N VAL A 96 -15.97 11.70 -18.31
CA VAL A 96 -17.01 11.13 -19.18
C VAL A 96 -16.39 10.24 -20.26
N ILE A 97 -15.28 10.66 -20.88
CA ILE A 97 -14.57 9.85 -21.88
C ILE A 97 -14.05 8.55 -21.25
N PHE A 98 -13.45 8.61 -20.07
CA PHE A 98 -12.94 7.44 -19.37
C PHE A 98 -14.07 6.46 -19.02
N SER A 99 -15.21 6.96 -18.51
CA SER A 99 -16.38 6.13 -18.25
C SER A 99 -16.97 5.51 -19.53
N ALA A 100 -17.01 6.26 -20.64
CA ALA A 100 -17.47 5.74 -21.92
C ALA A 100 -16.53 4.66 -22.47
N TRP A 101 -15.22 4.83 -22.33
CA TRP A 101 -14.22 3.84 -22.72
C TRP A 101 -14.35 2.55 -21.91
N LEU A 102 -14.50 2.67 -20.58
CA LEU A 102 -14.65 1.52 -19.69
C LEU A 102 -15.97 0.76 -19.89
N PHE A 103 -17.00 1.41 -20.45
CA PHE A 103 -18.28 0.76 -20.80
C PHE A 103 -18.23 0.08 -22.17
N TYR A 104 -17.36 0.55 -23.07
CA TYR A 104 -17.18 -0.06 -24.39
C TYR A 104 -16.29 -1.31 -24.32
N GLU A 105 -15.28 -1.28 -23.44
CA GLU A 105 -14.45 -2.44 -23.07
C GLU A 105 -15.23 -3.46 -22.22
#